data_AF-A0A5A9NCJ1-F1
#
_entry.id   AF-A0A5A9NCJ1-F1
#
_cell.length_a   1.000
_cell.length_b   1.000
_cell.length_c   1.000
_cell.angle_alpha   90.00
_cell.angle_beta   90.00
_cell.angle_gamma   90.00
#
_symmetry.space_group_name_H-M   'P 1'
#
loop_
_entity.id
_entity.type
_entity.pdbx_description
1 polymer ?
#
loop_
_entity_poly.entity_id
_entity_poly.type
_entity_poly.pdbx_seq_one_letter_code
_entity_poly.pdbx_strand_id
1 'polypeptide(L)'
;MEKFVLLVGLLLLLHTSAQTVPGSVMEFIHVESNLSWYDAQRYCSKIPGNLFTVSNKNDLKNLTGFAKNLSWIGLTKGRQFWKWVDGSTADYFNWYKLGDCASIGRDGFWHNRSCGDELPFVCGTFPMWDFNDSKLSWNNANNLLNGKPETFAILHDERENGNLTGVLKGNEAWIGLSKDSQNKWLWVDHQTPLTYSNWFTNFLCAMMDCNGFWHDTSCFEENPFICIGQINSNLTYTLVNERKTWKKAQSHCEMMNMKLAMLKTKVGITPLLDQICQSQNAHYFWIGLYNDPWIWSAGGGSDVRNWNSMQPDGRDFGNESIPRCAAVHDGEWFAMECHNNLPFFCSAIVRSIILLSEHKSWEEALDYCRDKYADLASLGSEAEQKVVVRKIEDVQSVYVWTGLRFLAGSWFWVYGDGLRYENWLGDKQPQCPDVTGGCGALSVVTGKWEARSCEEKLEFLCFQK
;
A
#
# COMPACT_ATOMS: atom_id res chain seq x y z
N MET A 1 26.04 13.67 10.88
CA MET A 1 25.50 13.56 9.50
C MET A 1 24.00 13.86 9.42
N GLU A 2 23.24 13.79 10.51
CA GLU A 2 21.76 13.98 10.46
C GLU A 2 21.31 15.37 9.98
N LYS A 3 22.11 16.43 10.19
CA LYS A 3 21.82 17.77 9.64
C LYS A 3 21.79 17.83 8.10
N PHE A 4 22.27 16.82 7.39
CA PHE A 4 22.22 16.77 5.92
C PHE A 4 20.90 16.21 5.38
N VAL A 5 20.21 15.34 6.14
CA VAL A 5 18.98 14.65 5.67
C VAL A 5 17.75 15.56 5.78
N LEU A 6 17.62 16.30 6.90
CA LEU A 6 16.58 17.31 7.07
C LEU A 6 16.67 18.44 6.03
N LEU A 7 17.88 18.78 5.58
CA LEU A 7 18.09 19.76 4.51
C LEU A 7 17.62 19.23 3.15
N VAL A 8 17.81 17.95 2.83
CA VAL A 8 17.29 17.35 1.59
C VAL A 8 15.74 17.34 1.59
N GLY A 9 15.11 17.06 2.72
CA GLY A 9 13.65 17.14 2.87
C GLY A 9 13.10 18.56 2.61
N LEU A 10 13.72 19.61 3.16
CA LEU A 10 13.33 20.99 2.88
C LEU A 10 13.69 21.46 1.46
N LEU A 11 14.80 20.99 0.88
CA LEU A 11 15.25 21.38 -0.46
C LEU A 11 14.33 20.86 -1.58
N LEU A 12 13.65 19.74 -1.38
CA LEU A 12 12.68 19.16 -2.33
C LEU A 12 11.40 20.00 -2.50
N LEU A 13 11.10 20.90 -1.55
CA LEU A 13 9.90 21.74 -1.53
C LEU A 13 10.11 23.15 -2.12
N LEU A 14 11.35 23.53 -2.45
CA LEU A 14 11.64 24.91 -2.89
C LEU A 14 11.37 25.18 -4.39
N HIS A 15 11.12 24.14 -5.20
CA HIS A 15 10.97 24.23 -6.67
C HIS A 15 9.86 23.32 -7.22
N THR A 16 8.90 22.91 -6.38
CA THR A 16 7.82 21.99 -6.76
C THR A 16 6.47 22.66 -6.57
N SER A 17 5.64 22.64 -7.62
CA SER A 17 4.21 22.95 -7.51
C SER A 17 3.42 21.65 -7.56
N ALA A 18 2.88 21.24 -6.42
CA ALA A 18 1.88 20.18 -6.34
C ALA A 18 0.48 20.80 -6.47
N GLN A 19 -0.40 20.17 -7.25
CA GLN A 19 -1.82 20.52 -7.33
C GLN A 19 -2.65 19.24 -7.36
N THR A 20 -3.69 19.20 -6.52
CA THR A 20 -4.71 18.14 -6.56
C THR A 20 -5.67 18.40 -7.71
N VAL A 21 -5.95 17.37 -8.51
CA VAL A 21 -6.94 17.45 -9.60
C VAL A 21 -8.29 16.96 -9.05
N PRO A 22 -9.38 17.75 -9.12
CA PRO A 22 -10.70 17.29 -8.71
C PRO A 22 -11.14 16.06 -9.53
N GLY A 23 -11.46 14.96 -8.85
CA GLY A 23 -11.95 13.73 -9.47
C GLY A 23 -10.88 12.85 -10.13
N SER A 24 -9.65 12.84 -9.61
CA SER A 24 -8.59 11.88 -9.94
C SER A 24 -7.86 11.47 -8.66
N VAL A 25 -7.77 10.18 -8.36
CA VAL A 25 -6.97 9.71 -7.19
C VAL A 25 -5.47 9.62 -7.51
N MET A 26 -5.09 9.79 -8.77
CA MET A 26 -3.71 10.07 -9.18
C MET A 26 -3.36 11.53 -8.83
N GLU A 27 -2.35 11.74 -7.98
CA GLU A 27 -1.74 13.05 -7.77
C GLU A 27 -0.60 13.28 -8.76
N PHE A 28 -0.51 14.52 -9.26
CA PHE A 28 0.45 14.93 -10.28
C PHE A 28 1.46 15.89 -9.64
N ILE A 29 2.75 15.55 -9.70
CA ILE A 29 3.82 16.40 -9.16
C ILE A 29 4.72 16.85 -10.30
N HIS A 30 4.68 18.14 -10.64
CA HIS A 30 5.64 18.73 -11.58
C HIS A 30 6.90 19.15 -10.84
N VAL A 31 8.04 18.69 -11.34
CA VAL A 31 9.37 18.95 -10.80
C VAL A 31 10.11 19.82 -11.81
N GLU A 32 10.42 21.05 -11.44
CA GLU A 32 11.08 22.03 -12.33
C GLU A 32 12.59 21.77 -12.52
N SER A 33 13.16 20.82 -11.77
CA SER A 33 14.56 20.41 -11.90
C SER A 33 14.81 19.64 -13.20
N ASN A 34 15.78 20.09 -13.99
CA ASN A 34 16.20 19.38 -15.20
C ASN A 34 16.99 18.11 -14.84
N LEU A 35 16.53 16.94 -15.29
CA LEU A 35 17.21 15.65 -15.13
C LEU A 35 17.13 14.81 -16.42
N SER A 36 18.05 13.85 -16.56
CA SER A 36 17.93 12.78 -17.57
C SER A 36 16.64 11.99 -17.37
N TRP A 37 16.11 11.34 -18.41
CA TRP A 37 14.88 10.55 -18.27
C TRP A 37 15.03 9.43 -17.21
N TYR A 38 16.20 8.81 -17.14
CA TYR A 38 16.49 7.75 -16.16
C TYR A 38 16.62 8.28 -14.73
N ASP A 39 17.20 9.47 -14.54
CA ASP A 39 17.32 10.09 -13.22
C ASP A 39 16.00 10.72 -12.76
N ALA A 40 15.20 11.25 -13.68
CA ALA A 40 13.82 11.68 -13.44
C ALA A 40 12.92 10.50 -13.04
N GLN A 41 13.02 9.35 -13.73
CA GLN A 41 12.35 8.12 -13.32
C GLN A 41 12.83 7.64 -11.95
N ARG A 42 14.15 7.67 -11.67
CA ARG A 42 14.69 7.33 -10.36
C ARG A 42 14.23 8.31 -9.27
N TYR A 43 14.00 9.58 -9.60
CA TYR A 43 13.43 10.57 -8.70
C TYR A 43 11.97 10.26 -8.39
N CYS A 44 11.11 10.10 -9.42
CA CYS A 44 9.70 9.79 -9.22
C CYS A 44 9.48 8.44 -8.51
N SER A 45 10.38 7.47 -8.69
CA SER A 45 10.35 6.19 -7.97
C SER A 45 10.56 6.31 -6.43
N LYS A 46 10.92 7.50 -5.91
CA LYS A 46 11.12 7.74 -4.45
C LYS A 46 9.82 8.01 -3.69
N ILE A 47 8.76 8.37 -4.39
CA ILE A 47 7.39 8.36 -3.89
C ILE A 47 6.71 7.06 -4.38
N PRO A 48 5.54 6.65 -3.86
CA PRO A 48 4.77 5.56 -4.46
C PRO A 48 4.11 6.02 -5.76
N GLY A 49 4.96 6.13 -6.79
CA GLY A 49 4.68 6.73 -8.08
C GLY A 49 5.83 6.48 -9.06
N ASN A 50 5.64 6.90 -10.30
CA ASN A 50 6.62 6.82 -11.39
C ASN A 50 6.57 8.12 -12.24
N LEU A 51 7.42 8.25 -13.27
CA LEU A 51 7.15 9.23 -14.32
C LEU A 51 5.74 9.01 -14.88
N PHE A 52 5.01 10.09 -15.12
CA PHE A 52 3.57 10.01 -15.35
C PHE A 52 3.19 9.19 -16.59
N THR A 53 2.20 8.29 -16.44
CA THR A 53 1.64 7.47 -17.53
C THR A 53 0.32 8.04 -18.03
N VAL A 54 0.30 8.51 -19.29
CA VAL A 54 -0.92 9.06 -19.91
C VAL A 54 -1.81 7.92 -20.40
N SER A 55 -2.97 7.78 -19.78
CA SER A 55 -3.80 6.57 -19.86
C SER A 55 -5.14 6.85 -20.52
N ASN A 56 -5.66 8.07 -20.38
CA ASN A 56 -6.87 8.54 -21.05
C ASN A 56 -6.74 10.01 -21.53
N LYS A 57 -7.79 10.54 -22.19
CA LYS A 57 -7.81 11.90 -22.73
C LYS A 57 -7.93 13.00 -21.67
N ASN A 58 -8.48 12.71 -20.48
CA ASN A 58 -8.51 13.65 -19.36
C ASN A 58 -7.12 13.81 -18.75
N ASP A 59 -6.36 12.72 -18.57
CA ASP A 59 -4.95 12.79 -18.13
C ASP A 59 -4.14 13.73 -19.02
N LEU A 60 -4.24 13.52 -20.34
CA LEU A 60 -3.55 14.34 -21.34
C LEU A 60 -3.95 15.82 -21.22
N LYS A 61 -5.25 16.10 -21.10
CA LYS A 61 -5.78 17.45 -20.95
C LYS A 61 -5.29 18.11 -19.66
N ASN A 62 -5.28 17.38 -18.55
CA ASN A 62 -4.82 17.85 -17.24
C ASN A 62 -3.31 18.16 -17.27
N LEU A 63 -2.48 17.31 -17.88
CA LEU A 63 -1.06 17.60 -18.07
C LEU A 63 -0.81 18.84 -18.93
N THR A 64 -1.56 19.04 -20.03
CA THR A 64 -1.36 20.22 -20.89
C THR A 64 -1.67 21.55 -20.20
N GLY A 65 -2.53 21.55 -19.18
CA GLY A 65 -2.78 22.73 -18.34
C GLY A 65 -1.68 23.00 -17.30
N PHE A 66 -0.85 22.00 -16.98
CA PHE A 66 0.06 22.00 -15.83
C PHE A 66 1.55 22.08 -16.22
N ALA A 67 1.94 21.42 -17.32
CA ALA A 67 3.32 21.40 -17.79
C ALA A 67 3.73 22.78 -18.33
N LYS A 68 4.43 23.58 -17.50
CA LYS A 68 4.89 24.93 -17.88
C LYS A 68 5.83 24.92 -19.09
N ASN A 69 6.60 23.85 -19.28
CA ASN A 69 7.55 23.63 -20.39
C ASN A 69 7.56 22.15 -20.80
N LEU A 70 8.28 21.82 -21.89
CA LEU A 70 8.63 20.45 -22.28
C LEU A 70 9.06 19.63 -21.06
N SER A 71 8.30 18.60 -20.70
CA SER A 71 8.52 17.80 -19.49
C SER A 71 8.56 16.30 -19.79
N TRP A 72 9.41 15.53 -19.08
CA TRP A 72 9.42 14.06 -19.22
C TRP A 72 8.13 13.41 -18.72
N ILE A 73 7.70 12.39 -19.45
CA ILE A 73 6.62 11.46 -19.10
C ILE A 73 7.14 10.01 -19.14
N GLY A 74 6.39 9.07 -18.57
CA GLY A 74 6.82 7.70 -18.33
C GLY A 74 6.90 6.79 -19.55
N LEU A 75 7.06 7.34 -20.76
CA LEU A 75 7.01 6.59 -22.01
C LEU A 75 8.40 6.47 -22.64
N THR A 76 8.86 5.23 -22.84
CA THR A 76 10.17 4.91 -23.41
C THR A 76 10.06 3.86 -24.52
N LYS A 77 11.00 3.89 -25.46
CA LYS A 77 11.02 3.06 -26.65
C LYS A 77 11.84 1.79 -26.41
N GLY A 78 11.16 0.65 -26.32
CA GLY A 78 11.80 -0.66 -26.30
C GLY A 78 12.31 -1.09 -27.68
N ARG A 79 12.89 -2.29 -27.76
CA ARG A 79 13.52 -2.83 -28.99
C ARG A 79 12.60 -2.91 -30.22
N GLN A 80 11.29 -2.97 -30.03
CA GLN A 80 10.30 -3.02 -31.13
C GLN A 80 9.04 -2.17 -30.92
N PHE A 81 8.74 -1.76 -29.68
CA PHE A 81 7.52 -1.01 -29.36
C PHE A 81 7.74 -0.08 -28.17
N TRP A 82 6.89 0.94 -28.10
CA TRP A 82 6.81 1.86 -26.98
C TRP A 82 6.19 1.19 -25.75
N LYS A 83 6.76 1.48 -24.57
CA LYS A 83 6.33 0.96 -23.28
C LYS A 83 6.24 2.08 -22.27
N TRP A 84 5.20 2.06 -21.46
CA TRP A 84 5.14 2.88 -20.26
C TRP A 84 5.99 2.28 -19.13
N VAL A 85 6.34 3.09 -18.14
CA VAL A 85 7.07 2.68 -16.92
C VAL A 85 6.28 1.72 -16.04
N ASP A 86 4.95 1.68 -16.17
CA ASP A 86 4.06 0.67 -15.54
C ASP A 86 4.00 -0.66 -16.33
N GLY A 87 4.67 -0.74 -17.48
CA GLY A 87 4.74 -1.93 -18.33
C GLY A 87 3.61 -2.08 -19.35
N SER A 88 2.62 -1.17 -19.37
CA SER A 88 1.53 -1.19 -20.36
C SER A 88 2.02 -0.88 -21.78
N THR A 89 1.29 -1.39 -22.78
CA THR A 89 1.49 -1.03 -24.19
C THR A 89 0.91 0.36 -24.45
N ALA A 90 1.63 1.16 -25.22
CA ALA A 90 1.13 2.47 -25.63
C ALA A 90 0.20 2.30 -26.83
N ASP A 91 -1.11 2.40 -26.61
CA ASP A 91 -2.13 2.21 -27.65
C ASP A 91 -2.58 3.53 -28.29
N TYR A 92 -2.09 4.66 -27.76
CA TYR A 92 -2.32 6.02 -28.25
C TYR A 92 -1.00 6.68 -28.68
N PHE A 93 -0.99 7.35 -29.84
CA PHE A 93 0.23 7.89 -30.45
C PHE A 93 0.00 9.28 -31.06
N ASN A 94 0.87 10.25 -30.70
CA ASN A 94 0.85 11.61 -31.26
C ASN A 94 2.28 12.17 -31.43
N TRP A 95 3.03 11.63 -32.40
CA TRP A 95 4.49 11.78 -32.55
C TRP A 95 4.93 12.76 -33.65
N TYR A 96 6.11 13.40 -33.49
CA TYR A 96 6.69 14.29 -34.51
C TYR A 96 7.99 13.81 -35.20
N LYS A 97 9.00 13.23 -34.50
CA LYS A 97 10.17 12.51 -35.11
C LYS A 97 11.04 11.76 -34.09
N LEU A 98 12.29 11.37 -34.44
CA LEU A 98 13.16 10.37 -33.79
C LEU A 98 13.66 10.67 -32.36
N GLY A 99 13.84 9.60 -31.57
CA GLY A 99 14.35 9.52 -30.20
C GLY A 99 14.00 8.15 -29.57
N ASP A 100 14.26 7.98 -28.28
CA ASP A 100 13.90 6.78 -27.49
C ASP A 100 13.17 7.07 -26.15
N CYS A 101 13.03 8.33 -25.73
CA CYS A 101 12.26 8.73 -24.55
C CYS A 101 11.30 9.87 -24.90
N ALA A 102 10.09 9.85 -24.34
CA ALA A 102 9.06 10.83 -24.67
C ALA A 102 8.93 11.96 -23.63
N SER A 103 8.79 13.17 -24.14
CA SER A 103 8.46 14.38 -23.40
C SER A 103 7.17 15.01 -23.95
N ILE A 104 6.42 15.73 -23.12
CA ILE A 104 5.16 16.38 -23.51
C ILE A 104 5.31 17.91 -23.53
N GLY A 105 4.78 18.54 -24.59
CA GLY A 105 4.68 20.00 -24.73
C GLY A 105 3.34 20.57 -24.27
N ARG A 106 3.24 21.90 -24.16
CA ARG A 106 1.96 22.61 -23.86
C ARG A 106 0.87 22.38 -24.91
N ASP A 107 1.27 21.98 -26.10
CA ASP A 107 0.42 21.66 -27.25
C ASP A 107 -0.16 20.23 -27.17
N GLY A 108 0.24 19.43 -26.19
CA GLY A 108 -0.22 18.04 -26.00
C GLY A 108 0.41 17.04 -26.97
N PHE A 109 1.40 17.46 -27.75
CA PHE A 109 2.15 16.57 -28.63
C PHE A 109 3.29 15.88 -27.87
N TRP A 110 3.62 14.66 -28.29
CA TRP A 110 4.70 13.88 -27.69
C TRP A 110 5.97 14.04 -28.52
N HIS A 111 6.96 14.68 -27.90
CA HIS A 111 8.27 14.92 -28.47
C HIS A 111 9.21 13.81 -28.04
N ASN A 112 9.62 13.03 -29.02
CA ASN A 112 10.64 12.01 -28.86
C ASN A 112 12.02 12.69 -28.73
N ARG A 113 12.83 12.24 -27.77
CA ARG A 113 14.11 12.85 -27.41
C ARG A 113 15.15 11.82 -27.01
N SER A 114 16.39 12.28 -26.82
CA SER A 114 17.44 11.46 -26.23
C SER A 114 17.16 11.30 -24.73
N CYS A 115 17.20 10.07 -24.22
CA CYS A 115 17.00 9.81 -22.79
C CYS A 115 18.05 10.47 -21.87
N GLY A 116 19.16 10.93 -22.45
CA GLY A 116 20.20 11.73 -21.76
C GLY A 116 20.00 13.24 -21.81
N ASP A 117 18.95 13.75 -22.47
CA ASP A 117 18.60 15.17 -22.39
C ASP A 117 18.13 15.52 -20.98
N GLU A 118 18.43 16.73 -20.49
CA GLU A 118 17.96 17.19 -19.19
C GLU A 118 16.69 18.05 -19.34
N LEU A 119 15.57 17.60 -18.76
CA LEU A 119 14.27 18.29 -18.79
C LEU A 119 13.59 18.25 -17.42
N PRO A 120 12.68 19.20 -17.10
CA PRO A 120 11.76 19.05 -15.98
C PRO A 120 10.82 17.86 -16.25
N PHE A 121 10.08 17.40 -15.25
CA PHE A 121 9.36 16.14 -15.36
C PHE A 121 8.10 16.07 -14.48
N VAL A 122 7.18 15.17 -14.84
CA VAL A 122 5.93 14.94 -14.09
C VAL A 122 5.98 13.54 -13.48
N CYS A 123 5.79 13.47 -12.16
CA CYS A 123 5.52 12.22 -11.46
C CYS A 123 4.01 12.01 -11.29
N GLY A 124 3.55 10.77 -11.39
CA GLY A 124 2.19 10.34 -10.99
C GLY A 124 2.24 9.33 -9.85
N THR A 125 1.36 9.47 -8.86
CA THR A 125 1.23 8.54 -7.73
C THR A 125 0.24 7.41 -8.00
N PHE A 126 0.34 6.29 -7.27
CA PHE A 126 -0.63 5.19 -7.40
C PHE A 126 -1.62 5.11 -6.22
N PRO A 127 -2.90 4.83 -6.50
CA PRO A 127 -3.90 4.56 -5.48
C PRO A 127 -3.56 3.28 -4.68
N MET A 128 -3.64 3.33 -3.34
CA MET A 128 -3.46 2.16 -2.47
C MET A 128 -4.81 1.57 -2.06
N TRP A 129 -5.20 0.49 -2.73
CA TRP A 129 -6.38 -0.30 -2.41
C TRP A 129 -6.14 -1.26 -1.22
N ASP A 130 -7.13 -1.42 -0.34
CA ASP A 130 -7.17 -2.51 0.65
C ASP A 130 -8.54 -3.19 0.67
N PHE A 131 -8.53 -4.49 1.01
CA PHE A 131 -9.72 -5.34 1.04
C PHE A 131 -10.18 -5.54 2.49
N ASN A 132 -11.38 -5.07 2.82
CA ASN A 132 -11.99 -5.33 4.11
C ASN A 132 -12.89 -6.57 4.03
N ASP A 133 -12.56 -7.59 4.83
CA ASP A 133 -13.29 -8.86 4.92
C ASP A 133 -14.58 -8.76 5.77
N SER A 134 -14.81 -7.63 6.44
CA SER A 134 -16.03 -7.37 7.20
C SER A 134 -17.23 -7.24 6.29
N LYS A 135 -18.23 -8.11 6.49
CA LYS A 135 -19.49 -8.04 5.75
C LYS A 135 -20.37 -6.92 6.29
N LEU A 136 -20.63 -5.92 5.46
CA LEU A 136 -21.48 -4.77 5.81
C LEU A 136 -22.41 -4.41 4.65
N SER A 137 -23.53 -3.76 4.97
CA SER A 137 -24.35 -3.08 3.96
C SER A 137 -23.58 -1.88 3.38
N TRP A 138 -23.88 -1.50 2.13
CA TRP A 138 -23.16 -0.40 1.45
C TRP A 138 -23.18 0.90 2.29
N ASN A 139 -24.33 1.21 2.90
CA ASN A 139 -24.49 2.37 3.78
C ASN A 139 -23.69 2.26 5.08
N ASN A 140 -23.60 1.07 5.68
CA ASN A 140 -22.82 0.87 6.92
C ASN A 140 -21.31 0.95 6.65
N ALA A 141 -20.85 0.38 5.52
CA ALA A 141 -19.47 0.55 5.06
C ALA A 141 -19.16 2.02 4.73
N ASN A 142 -20.07 2.76 4.08
CA ASN A 142 -19.90 4.19 3.85
C ASN A 142 -19.74 4.97 5.16
N ASN A 143 -20.61 4.70 6.14
CA ASN A 143 -20.57 5.34 7.45
C ASN A 143 -19.32 4.99 8.27
N LEU A 144 -18.73 3.81 8.06
CA LEU A 144 -17.46 3.42 8.68
C LEU A 144 -16.25 4.19 8.12
N LEU A 145 -16.35 4.70 6.89
CA LEU A 145 -15.31 5.46 6.18
C LEU A 145 -15.50 6.98 6.34
N ASN A 146 -16.73 7.44 6.61
CA ASN A 146 -17.02 8.85 6.88
C ASN A 146 -16.14 9.42 8.01
N GLY A 147 -15.39 10.48 7.70
CA GLY A 147 -14.47 11.14 8.64
C GLY A 147 -13.06 10.53 8.72
N LYS A 148 -12.77 9.47 7.95
CA LYS A 148 -11.42 8.91 7.79
C LYS A 148 -10.72 9.47 6.53
N PRO A 149 -9.39 9.34 6.43
CA PRO A 149 -8.65 9.61 5.19
C PRO A 149 -8.83 8.53 4.11
N GLU A 150 -9.59 7.47 4.41
CA GLU A 150 -9.93 6.37 3.50
C GLU A 150 -11.34 6.57 2.92
N THR A 151 -11.53 6.26 1.65
CA THR A 151 -12.86 6.25 1.01
C THR A 151 -13.13 4.89 0.34
N PHE A 152 -14.35 4.67 -0.17
CA PHE A 152 -14.59 3.54 -1.06
C PHE A 152 -13.77 3.66 -2.35
N ALA A 153 -13.47 2.54 -2.98
CA ALA A 153 -12.86 2.53 -4.30
C ALA A 153 -13.69 3.29 -5.36
N ILE A 154 -13.05 4.27 -6.00
CA ILE A 154 -13.55 5.03 -7.17
C ILE A 154 -12.71 4.60 -8.38
N LEU A 155 -13.34 4.29 -9.51
CA LEU A 155 -12.68 3.72 -10.68
C LEU A 155 -12.82 4.61 -11.92
N HIS A 156 -11.70 5.01 -12.49
CA HIS A 156 -11.58 5.93 -13.62
C HIS A 156 -11.25 5.21 -14.94
N ASP A 157 -10.55 4.08 -14.90
CA ASP A 157 -10.12 3.32 -16.09
C ASP A 157 -10.06 1.79 -15.90
N GLU A 158 -9.82 1.08 -17.01
CA GLU A 158 -9.74 -0.39 -17.08
C GLU A 158 -8.54 -0.99 -16.32
N ARG A 159 -7.45 -0.23 -16.18
CA ARG A 159 -6.25 -0.66 -15.45
C ARG A 159 -6.48 -0.58 -13.94
N GLU A 160 -7.18 0.44 -13.44
CA GLU A 160 -7.65 0.46 -12.05
C GLU A 160 -8.55 -0.74 -11.78
N ASN A 161 -9.53 -0.99 -12.65
CA ASN A 161 -10.39 -2.18 -12.55
C ASN A 161 -9.58 -3.49 -12.51
N GLY A 162 -8.63 -3.66 -13.44
CA GLY A 162 -7.70 -4.78 -13.49
C GLY A 162 -6.83 -4.93 -12.23
N ASN A 163 -6.41 -3.81 -11.62
CA ASN A 163 -5.65 -3.83 -10.36
C ASN A 163 -6.51 -4.31 -9.18
N LEU A 164 -7.81 -3.97 -9.12
CA LEU A 164 -8.69 -4.45 -8.06
C LEU A 164 -9.10 -5.93 -8.19
N THR A 165 -9.08 -6.54 -9.38
CA THR A 165 -9.38 -7.99 -9.51
C THR A 165 -8.44 -8.83 -8.65
N GLY A 166 -7.16 -8.45 -8.61
CA GLY A 166 -6.17 -9.05 -7.71
C GLY A 166 -6.48 -8.80 -6.23
N VAL A 167 -7.08 -7.65 -5.87
CA VAL A 167 -7.44 -7.28 -4.49
C VAL A 167 -8.54 -8.17 -3.91
N LEU A 168 -9.48 -8.63 -4.75
CA LEU A 168 -10.65 -9.42 -4.34
C LEU A 168 -10.35 -10.85 -3.87
N LYS A 169 -9.21 -11.43 -4.26
CA LYS A 169 -8.80 -12.80 -3.86
C LYS A 169 -9.84 -13.90 -4.12
N GLY A 170 -10.59 -13.82 -5.21
CA GLY A 170 -11.64 -14.79 -5.54
C GLY A 170 -13.02 -14.50 -4.94
N ASN A 171 -13.16 -13.43 -4.15
CA ASN A 171 -14.44 -12.98 -3.57
C ASN A 171 -15.06 -11.86 -4.43
N GLU A 172 -16.18 -11.34 -3.95
CA GLU A 172 -16.87 -10.17 -4.48
C GLU A 172 -16.96 -9.09 -3.40
N ALA A 173 -16.91 -7.81 -3.77
CA ALA A 173 -16.91 -6.71 -2.79
C ALA A 173 -17.54 -5.41 -3.31
N TRP A 174 -18.08 -4.60 -2.39
CA TRP A 174 -18.60 -3.26 -2.66
C TRP A 174 -17.53 -2.31 -3.21
N ILE A 175 -17.92 -1.51 -4.20
CA ILE A 175 -17.19 -0.33 -4.69
C ILE A 175 -18.00 0.95 -4.42
N GLY A 176 -17.38 2.12 -4.58
CA GLY A 176 -17.95 3.42 -4.21
C GLY A 176 -19.05 3.97 -5.13
N LEU A 177 -19.75 3.11 -5.87
CA LEU A 177 -20.72 3.48 -6.90
C LEU A 177 -22.13 3.05 -6.49
N SER A 178 -23.06 4.01 -6.43
CA SER A 178 -24.46 3.79 -6.06
C SER A 178 -25.42 4.59 -6.93
N LYS A 179 -26.68 4.16 -7.03
CA LYS A 179 -27.75 4.92 -7.69
C LYS A 179 -28.37 5.95 -6.74
N ASP A 180 -28.56 7.17 -7.26
CA ASP A 180 -29.31 8.22 -6.57
C ASP A 180 -30.84 8.02 -6.64
N SER A 181 -31.60 8.94 -6.03
CA SER A 181 -33.07 8.94 -6.05
C SER A 181 -33.69 9.13 -7.45
N GLN A 182 -32.88 9.47 -8.45
CA GLN A 182 -33.26 9.61 -9.87
C GLN A 182 -32.77 8.41 -10.71
N ASN A 183 -32.29 7.33 -10.07
CA ASN A 183 -31.75 6.13 -10.70
C ASN A 183 -30.48 6.39 -11.55
N LYS A 184 -29.73 7.44 -11.23
CA LYS A 184 -28.45 7.79 -11.86
C LYS A 184 -27.29 7.30 -11.01
N TRP A 185 -26.31 6.64 -11.63
CA TRP A 185 -25.07 6.23 -10.97
C TRP A 185 -24.21 7.45 -10.59
N LEU A 186 -23.77 7.49 -9.32
CA LEU A 186 -22.86 8.48 -8.77
C LEU A 186 -21.76 7.78 -7.95
N TRP A 187 -20.53 8.28 -8.04
CA TRP A 187 -19.47 7.93 -7.10
C TRP A 187 -19.72 8.62 -5.74
N VAL A 188 -19.20 8.01 -4.68
CA VAL A 188 -19.35 8.47 -3.29
C VAL A 188 -18.82 9.89 -3.02
N ASP A 189 -17.92 10.40 -3.87
CA ASP A 189 -17.40 11.77 -3.77
C ASP A 189 -18.34 12.85 -4.35
N HIS A 190 -19.40 12.41 -5.05
CA HIS A 190 -20.35 13.21 -5.81
C HIS A 190 -19.74 14.23 -6.81
N GLN A 191 -18.46 14.06 -7.16
CA GLN A 191 -17.68 14.98 -7.99
C GLN A 191 -17.06 14.28 -9.20
N THR A 192 -16.63 13.02 -9.06
CA THR A 192 -16.07 12.25 -10.17
C THR A 192 -17.17 11.88 -11.18
N PRO A 193 -16.99 12.18 -12.48
CA PRO A 193 -17.88 11.70 -13.52
C PRO A 193 -17.64 10.21 -13.82
N LEU A 194 -18.71 9.43 -14.03
CA LEU A 194 -18.61 8.03 -14.44
C LEU A 194 -18.14 7.94 -15.91
N THR A 195 -16.84 7.79 -16.12
CA THR A 195 -16.19 7.72 -17.46
C THR A 195 -15.85 6.31 -17.92
N TYR A 196 -15.89 5.32 -17.02
CA TYR A 196 -15.59 3.92 -17.26
C TYR A 196 -16.60 3.03 -16.52
N SER A 197 -16.90 1.84 -17.05
CA SER A 197 -17.76 0.84 -16.38
C SER A 197 -17.65 -0.56 -16.99
N ASN A 198 -17.80 -1.62 -16.18
CA ASN A 198 -17.72 -3.01 -16.62
C ASN A 198 -18.94 -3.88 -16.21
N TRP A 199 -20.15 -3.44 -16.58
CA TRP A 199 -21.44 -3.92 -16.02
C TRP A 199 -21.94 -5.31 -16.45
N PHE A 200 -22.64 -5.97 -15.51
CA PHE A 200 -23.59 -7.08 -15.65
C PHE A 200 -24.75 -6.82 -14.65
N THR A 201 -26.03 -6.93 -15.03
CA THR A 201 -27.06 -5.95 -14.52
C THR A 201 -28.28 -6.44 -13.71
N ASN A 202 -28.75 -5.63 -12.74
CA ASN A 202 -30.17 -5.34 -12.37
C ASN A 202 -30.45 -3.96 -11.66
N PHE A 203 -31.01 -3.89 -10.42
CA PHE A 203 -30.37 -3.67 -9.09
C PHE A 203 -29.91 -2.21 -8.73
N LEU A 204 -29.24 -1.95 -7.58
CA LEU A 204 -29.07 -0.59 -7.00
C LEU A 204 -27.66 -0.15 -6.50
N CYS A 205 -26.88 -1.02 -5.86
CA CYS A 205 -25.51 -0.72 -5.39
C CYS A 205 -24.51 -1.63 -6.10
N ALA A 206 -23.33 -1.11 -6.44
CA ALA A 206 -22.35 -1.84 -7.26
C ALA A 206 -21.33 -2.63 -6.41
N MET A 207 -21.16 -3.90 -6.76
CA MET A 207 -20.10 -4.79 -6.29
C MET A 207 -19.31 -5.30 -7.50
N MET A 208 -18.06 -5.70 -7.28
CA MET A 208 -17.22 -6.27 -8.34
C MET A 208 -16.84 -7.71 -7.99
N ASP A 209 -16.92 -8.60 -8.99
CA ASP A 209 -16.55 -10.01 -8.87
C ASP A 209 -15.07 -10.27 -9.14
N CYS A 210 -14.62 -11.48 -8.82
CA CYS A 210 -13.22 -11.89 -8.96
C CYS A 210 -12.70 -12.00 -10.41
N ASN A 211 -13.57 -11.88 -11.41
CA ASN A 211 -13.21 -11.75 -12.82
C ASN A 211 -13.11 -10.27 -13.26
N GLY A 212 -13.49 -9.33 -12.38
CA GLY A 212 -13.49 -7.89 -12.61
C GLY A 212 -14.77 -7.33 -13.21
N PHE A 213 -15.84 -8.12 -13.32
CA PHE A 213 -17.16 -7.64 -13.76
C PHE A 213 -17.87 -6.95 -12.59
N TRP A 214 -18.61 -5.89 -12.91
CA TRP A 214 -19.42 -5.15 -11.94
C TRP A 214 -20.83 -5.70 -11.97
N HIS A 215 -21.28 -6.24 -10.86
CA HIS A 215 -22.68 -6.60 -10.63
C HIS A 215 -23.32 -5.55 -9.75
N ASP A 216 -24.60 -5.28 -9.93
CA ASP A 216 -25.39 -4.56 -8.94
C ASP A 216 -26.22 -5.53 -8.09
N THR A 217 -26.35 -5.21 -6.80
CA THR A 217 -27.18 -5.97 -5.85
C THR A 217 -27.97 -5.03 -4.93
N SER A 218 -28.72 -5.60 -4.00
CA SER A 218 -29.44 -4.86 -2.95
C SER A 218 -28.44 -4.22 -1.98
N CYS A 219 -28.52 -2.90 -1.81
CA CYS A 219 -27.67 -2.13 -0.88
C CYS A 219 -27.77 -2.57 0.59
N PHE A 220 -28.76 -3.39 0.93
CA PHE A 220 -29.00 -3.94 2.27
C PHE A 220 -28.26 -5.28 2.53
N GLU A 221 -27.71 -5.93 1.51
CA GLU A 221 -26.92 -7.16 1.66
C GLU A 221 -25.59 -6.90 2.37
N GLU A 222 -25.16 -7.82 3.24
CA GLU A 222 -23.90 -7.71 3.96
C GLU A 222 -22.75 -8.37 3.18
N ASN A 223 -21.92 -7.54 2.53
CA ASN A 223 -20.81 -7.99 1.69
C ASN A 223 -19.46 -7.36 2.11
N PRO A 224 -18.32 -7.99 1.77
CA PRO A 224 -17.00 -7.36 1.88
C PRO A 224 -16.92 -6.07 1.07
N PHE A 225 -15.90 -5.22 1.31
CA PHE A 225 -15.74 -3.94 0.62
C PHE A 225 -14.28 -3.57 0.35
N ILE A 226 -14.04 -2.78 -0.69
CA ILE A 226 -12.70 -2.28 -1.03
C ILE A 226 -12.59 -0.79 -0.71
N CYS A 227 -11.58 -0.48 0.10
CA CYS A 227 -11.22 0.88 0.49
C CYS A 227 -10.01 1.37 -0.32
N ILE A 228 -9.84 2.68 -0.37
CA ILE A 228 -8.63 3.34 -0.85
C ILE A 228 -8.11 4.31 0.22
N GLY A 229 -6.85 4.18 0.58
CA GLY A 229 -6.19 5.02 1.60
C GLY A 229 -5.17 6.00 1.00
N GLN A 230 -5.10 7.21 1.55
CA GLN A 230 -4.06 8.16 1.19
C GLN A 230 -2.65 7.72 1.64
N ILE A 231 -1.64 8.16 0.91
CA ILE A 231 -0.23 7.82 1.10
C ILE A 231 0.32 8.54 2.33
N ASN A 232 0.37 7.85 3.47
CA ASN A 232 1.19 8.25 4.63
C ASN A 232 1.60 7.07 5.54
N SER A 233 1.64 5.85 5.00
CA SER A 233 1.91 4.63 5.75
C SER A 233 3.13 3.88 5.23
N ASN A 234 4.09 3.60 6.11
CA ASN A 234 5.37 3.00 5.74
C ASN A 234 5.25 1.48 5.58
N LEU A 235 5.45 0.98 4.36
CA LEU A 235 5.54 -0.45 4.10
C LEU A 235 6.87 -0.99 4.65
N THR A 236 6.80 -1.96 5.55
CA THR A 236 7.96 -2.58 6.21
C THR A 236 8.11 -4.03 5.80
N TYR A 237 9.35 -4.55 5.85
CA TYR A 237 9.69 -5.92 5.46
C TYR A 237 10.53 -6.59 6.55
N THR A 238 10.16 -7.82 6.89
CA THR A 238 10.86 -8.69 7.84
C THR A 238 11.29 -9.97 7.14
N LEU A 239 12.60 -10.25 7.14
CA LEU A 239 13.13 -11.56 6.75
C LEU A 239 12.84 -12.62 7.83
N VAL A 240 12.25 -13.74 7.40
CA VAL A 240 12.13 -14.97 8.18
C VAL A 240 13.12 -16.00 7.63
N ASN A 241 14.11 -16.36 8.45
CA ASN A 241 15.18 -17.30 8.07
C ASN A 241 14.75 -18.78 8.06
N GLU A 242 13.61 -19.11 8.66
CA GLU A 242 13.06 -20.47 8.64
C GLU A 242 12.67 -20.89 7.22
N ARG A 243 13.11 -22.08 6.79
CA ARG A 243 12.78 -22.58 5.46
C ARG A 243 11.41 -23.25 5.45
N LYS A 244 10.49 -22.74 4.63
CA LYS A 244 9.11 -23.24 4.51
C LYS A 244 8.69 -23.32 3.03
N THR A 245 7.71 -24.17 2.72
CA THR A 245 7.01 -24.12 1.42
C THR A 245 6.20 -22.82 1.31
N TRP A 246 5.92 -22.35 0.10
CA TRP A 246 5.29 -21.04 -0.10
C TRP A 246 3.98 -20.87 0.69
N LYS A 247 3.10 -21.88 0.67
CA LYS A 247 1.85 -21.87 1.45
C LYS A 247 2.08 -21.82 2.97
N LYS A 248 3.11 -22.51 3.47
CA LYS A 248 3.48 -22.47 4.90
C LYS A 248 4.14 -21.13 5.29
N ALA A 249 4.84 -20.49 4.36
CA ALA A 249 5.38 -19.14 4.52
C ALA A 249 4.25 -18.09 4.56
N GLN A 250 3.24 -18.20 3.68
CA GLN A 250 2.04 -17.37 3.71
C GLN A 250 1.34 -17.44 5.07
N SER A 251 0.97 -18.64 5.53
CA SER A 251 0.31 -18.81 6.83
C SER A 251 1.15 -18.34 8.01
N HIS A 252 2.48 -18.39 7.91
CA HIS A 252 3.37 -17.82 8.94
C HIS A 252 3.31 -16.29 8.98
N CYS A 253 3.31 -15.60 7.84
CA CYS A 253 3.08 -14.16 7.82
C CYS A 253 1.69 -13.79 8.36
N GLU A 254 0.66 -14.56 7.99
CA GLU A 254 -0.72 -14.33 8.44
C GLU A 254 -0.89 -14.48 9.96
N MET A 255 -0.20 -15.45 10.59
CA MET A 255 -0.14 -15.58 12.06
C MET A 255 0.53 -14.38 12.77
N MET A 256 1.37 -13.61 12.07
CA MET A 256 1.98 -12.38 12.60
C MET A 256 1.15 -11.12 12.29
N ASN A 257 -0.07 -11.31 11.76
CA ASN A 257 -0.91 -10.30 11.14
C ASN A 257 -0.20 -9.48 10.05
N MET A 258 0.65 -10.17 9.28
CA MET A 258 1.36 -9.66 8.11
C MET A 258 0.91 -10.42 6.84
N LYS A 259 1.40 -10.00 5.67
CA LYS A 259 1.18 -10.71 4.40
C LYS A 259 2.55 -11.11 3.83
N LEU A 260 2.66 -12.16 2.99
CA LEU A 260 3.92 -12.40 2.26
C LEU A 260 4.30 -11.16 1.44
N ALA A 261 5.61 -10.88 1.34
CA ALA A 261 6.11 -9.60 0.85
C ALA A 261 5.54 -9.20 -0.52
N MET A 262 4.85 -8.05 -0.55
CA MET A 262 4.43 -7.40 -1.80
C MET A 262 5.51 -6.44 -2.30
N LEU A 263 6.03 -6.66 -3.50
CA LEU A 263 7.06 -5.79 -4.08
C LEU A 263 6.41 -4.70 -4.94
N LYS A 264 5.74 -3.73 -4.31
CA LYS A 264 4.95 -2.69 -5.00
C LYS A 264 5.81 -1.69 -5.80
N THR A 265 6.90 -1.16 -5.23
CA THR A 265 7.73 -0.11 -5.84
C THR A 265 9.23 -0.36 -5.65
N LYS A 266 10.08 0.20 -6.54
CA LYS A 266 11.55 0.01 -6.49
C LYS A 266 12.23 0.61 -5.25
N VAL A 267 11.62 1.58 -4.58
CA VAL A 267 12.13 2.15 -3.32
C VAL A 267 11.52 1.44 -2.10
N GLY A 268 10.29 0.94 -2.21
CA GLY A 268 9.73 0.04 -1.19
C GLY A 268 10.57 -1.22 -0.99
N ILE A 269 11.18 -1.77 -2.04
CA ILE A 269 12.02 -2.98 -1.91
C ILE A 269 13.44 -2.72 -1.37
N THR A 270 13.92 -1.48 -1.25
CA THR A 270 15.31 -1.21 -0.82
C THR A 270 15.67 -1.84 0.53
N PRO A 271 14.84 -1.74 1.60
CA PRO A 271 15.13 -2.38 2.89
C PRO A 271 15.13 -3.93 2.84
N LEU A 272 14.46 -4.51 1.84
CA LEU A 272 14.47 -5.96 1.57
C LEU A 272 15.75 -6.35 0.83
N LEU A 273 16.20 -5.55 -0.14
CA LEU A 273 17.48 -5.75 -0.83
C LEU A 273 18.66 -5.62 0.14
N ASP A 274 18.63 -4.64 1.05
CA ASP A 274 19.65 -4.49 2.10
C ASP A 274 19.72 -5.72 3.02
N GLN A 275 18.57 -6.31 3.38
CA GLN A 275 18.51 -7.56 4.16
C GLN A 275 19.05 -8.77 3.36
N ILE A 276 18.82 -8.84 2.05
CA ILE A 276 19.43 -9.86 1.17
C ILE A 276 20.96 -9.69 1.14
N CYS A 277 21.47 -8.47 0.97
CA CYS A 277 22.92 -8.20 0.96
C CYS A 277 23.60 -8.49 2.32
N GLN A 278 22.89 -8.36 3.44
CA GLN A 278 23.39 -8.67 4.78
C GLN A 278 23.28 -10.16 5.14
N SER A 279 22.36 -10.90 4.51
CA SER A 279 22.34 -12.36 4.56
C SER A 279 23.59 -12.92 3.89
N GLN A 280 24.58 -13.36 4.69
CA GLN A 280 25.85 -13.94 4.22
C GLN A 280 25.72 -15.28 3.46
N ASN A 281 24.53 -15.63 3.00
CA ASN A 281 24.25 -16.79 2.17
C ASN A 281 23.45 -16.39 0.92
N ALA A 282 23.89 -16.90 -0.22
CA ALA A 282 23.20 -16.84 -1.51
C ALA A 282 21.95 -17.75 -1.53
N HIS A 283 20.87 -17.35 -0.85
CA HIS A 283 19.58 -18.04 -0.86
C HIS A 283 18.59 -17.38 -1.81
N TYR A 284 17.58 -18.15 -2.22
CA TYR A 284 16.33 -17.64 -2.80
C TYR A 284 15.34 -17.41 -1.66
N PHE A 285 14.52 -16.35 -1.73
CA PHE A 285 13.56 -15.99 -0.69
C PHE A 285 12.14 -15.89 -1.24
N TRP A 286 11.14 -16.51 -0.61
CA TRP A 286 9.75 -16.38 -1.08
C TRP A 286 9.21 -14.96 -0.92
N ILE A 287 8.45 -14.53 -1.93
CA ILE A 287 7.65 -13.30 -1.96
C ILE A 287 6.19 -13.65 -2.29
N GLY A 288 5.26 -12.70 -2.14
CA GLY A 288 3.82 -12.97 -2.20
C GLY A 288 3.23 -13.30 -3.58
N LEU A 289 4.02 -13.40 -4.65
CA LEU A 289 3.52 -13.58 -6.03
C LEU A 289 3.42 -15.08 -6.41
N TYR A 290 2.25 -15.53 -6.88
CA TYR A 290 1.98 -16.93 -7.28
C TYR A 290 1.04 -16.99 -8.51
N ASN A 291 1.02 -18.08 -9.28
CA ASN A 291 0.23 -18.24 -10.53
C ASN A 291 -1.01 -19.14 -10.30
N ASP A 292 -2.11 -19.11 -11.08
CA ASP A 292 -2.37 -18.54 -12.42
C ASP A 292 -3.74 -17.82 -12.49
N PRO A 293 -3.83 -16.58 -13.04
CA PRO A 293 -2.73 -15.69 -13.44
C PRO A 293 -1.88 -15.22 -12.23
N TRP A 294 -0.75 -14.57 -12.51
CA TRP A 294 0.22 -14.17 -11.46
C TRP A 294 -0.36 -13.08 -10.54
N ILE A 295 -0.83 -13.49 -9.35
CA ILE A 295 -1.52 -12.70 -8.33
C ILE A 295 -0.64 -12.58 -7.07
N TRP A 296 -0.69 -11.42 -6.40
CA TRP A 296 -0.09 -11.26 -5.07
C TRP A 296 -1.03 -11.79 -3.98
N SER A 297 -0.52 -12.60 -3.04
CA SER A 297 -1.25 -13.18 -1.90
C SER A 297 -1.99 -12.17 -1.03
N ALA A 298 -1.49 -10.93 -1.01
CA ALA A 298 -2.06 -9.81 -0.30
C ALA A 298 -3.19 -9.10 -1.07
N GLY A 299 -3.24 -9.27 -2.39
CA GLY A 299 -4.12 -8.62 -3.35
C GLY A 299 -3.59 -7.30 -3.91
N GLY A 300 -3.87 -7.03 -5.19
CA GLY A 300 -3.46 -5.81 -5.92
C GLY A 300 -2.33 -6.02 -6.94
N GLY A 301 -2.08 -5.01 -7.79
CA GLY A 301 -1.00 -4.99 -8.80
C GLY A 301 0.34 -4.42 -8.29
N SER A 302 1.35 -4.43 -9.17
CA SER A 302 2.71 -3.90 -8.89
C SER A 302 3.45 -3.47 -10.17
N ASP A 303 4.13 -2.32 -10.13
CA ASP A 303 4.94 -1.81 -11.26
C ASP A 303 6.24 -2.59 -11.47
N VAL A 304 6.72 -3.25 -10.42
CA VAL A 304 7.92 -4.08 -10.50
C VAL A 304 7.50 -5.47 -10.97
N ARG A 305 8.15 -5.95 -12.05
CA ARG A 305 8.25 -7.37 -12.40
C ARG A 305 9.70 -7.66 -12.80
N ASN A 306 10.60 -7.67 -11.81
CA ASN A 306 12.04 -7.81 -12.03
C ASN A 306 12.46 -9.27 -12.26
N TRP A 307 11.76 -9.97 -13.15
CA TRP A 307 12.12 -11.34 -13.51
C TRP A 307 13.51 -11.40 -14.14
N ASN A 308 14.29 -12.40 -13.76
CA ASN A 308 15.55 -12.72 -14.41
C ASN A 308 15.33 -12.98 -15.91
N SER A 309 16.35 -12.75 -16.73
CA SER A 309 16.28 -12.99 -18.18
C SER A 309 15.87 -14.43 -18.49
N MET A 310 14.82 -14.62 -19.30
CA MET A 310 14.16 -15.92 -19.55
C MET A 310 13.26 -16.42 -18.40
N GLN A 311 12.79 -15.55 -17.51
CA GLN A 311 11.71 -15.87 -16.57
C GLN A 311 10.53 -14.87 -16.70
N PRO A 312 9.29 -15.29 -16.39
CA PRO A 312 8.83 -16.68 -16.32
C PRO A 312 8.74 -17.24 -17.75
N ASP A 313 9.35 -18.40 -18.01
CA ASP A 313 9.66 -18.85 -19.38
C ASP A 313 8.46 -18.86 -20.36
N GLY A 314 8.65 -18.20 -21.49
CA GLY A 314 7.68 -18.14 -22.60
C GLY A 314 7.91 -19.21 -23.67
N ARG A 315 8.16 -20.47 -23.27
CA ARG A 315 8.26 -21.62 -24.19
C ARG A 315 7.73 -22.90 -23.56
N ASP A 316 6.81 -23.53 -24.27
CA ASP A 316 6.23 -24.86 -24.06
C ASP A 316 5.81 -25.21 -22.63
N PHE A 317 4.53 -24.98 -22.35
CA PHE A 317 3.79 -25.58 -21.25
C PHE A 317 3.70 -27.10 -21.42
N GLY A 318 4.81 -27.77 -21.15
CA GLY A 318 4.91 -29.23 -21.06
C GLY A 318 3.89 -29.74 -20.05
N ASN A 319 3.08 -30.70 -20.51
CA ASN A 319 1.86 -31.21 -19.92
C ASN A 319 1.99 -31.77 -18.48
N GLU A 320 2.13 -30.89 -17.47
CA GLU A 320 1.92 -31.18 -16.04
C GLU A 320 1.74 -29.87 -15.23
N SER A 321 0.60 -29.73 -14.54
CA SER A 321 0.17 -28.48 -13.87
C SER A 321 0.87 -28.22 -12.53
N ILE A 322 2.20 -28.12 -12.52
CA ILE A 322 2.99 -27.88 -11.31
C ILE A 322 2.88 -26.40 -10.90
N PRO A 323 2.34 -26.07 -9.70
CA PRO A 323 2.16 -24.68 -9.27
C PRO A 323 3.51 -23.99 -9.05
N ARG A 324 3.65 -22.79 -9.64
CA ARG A 324 4.83 -21.93 -9.55
C ARG A 324 4.57 -20.72 -8.65
N CYS A 325 5.58 -20.42 -7.84
CA CYS A 325 5.60 -19.34 -6.88
C CYS A 325 6.88 -18.50 -7.12
N ALA A 326 6.80 -17.20 -6.90
CA ALA A 326 7.94 -16.31 -7.14
C ALA A 326 8.87 -16.27 -5.92
N ALA A 327 10.17 -16.39 -6.18
CA ALA A 327 11.22 -16.11 -5.21
C ALA A 327 12.15 -15.01 -5.71
N VAL A 328 12.75 -14.24 -4.81
CA VAL A 328 13.78 -13.24 -5.11
C VAL A 328 15.17 -13.78 -4.76
N HIS A 329 16.14 -13.50 -5.63
CA HIS A 329 17.57 -13.78 -5.42
C HIS A 329 18.37 -12.70 -6.14
N ASP A 330 19.36 -12.09 -5.47
CA ASP A 330 20.15 -10.94 -5.93
C ASP A 330 19.32 -9.80 -6.56
N GLY A 331 18.08 -9.61 -6.05
CA GLY A 331 17.11 -8.61 -6.50
C GLY A 331 16.27 -9.00 -7.71
N GLU A 332 16.61 -10.09 -8.41
CA GLU A 332 15.85 -10.63 -9.54
C GLU A 332 14.86 -11.73 -9.11
N TRP A 333 13.80 -11.94 -9.90
CA TRP A 333 12.70 -12.84 -9.57
C TRP A 333 12.74 -14.12 -10.42
N PHE A 334 12.40 -15.25 -9.78
CA PHE A 334 12.50 -16.59 -10.36
C PHE A 334 11.21 -17.39 -10.10
N ALA A 335 10.70 -18.10 -11.11
CA ALA A 335 9.46 -18.88 -11.00
C ALA A 335 9.77 -20.30 -10.50
N MET A 336 9.80 -20.48 -9.18
CA MET A 336 10.19 -21.73 -8.53
C MET A 336 8.97 -22.60 -8.19
N GLU A 337 9.18 -23.90 -7.99
CA GLU A 337 8.12 -24.81 -7.53
C GLU A 337 7.71 -24.49 -6.09
N CYS A 338 6.41 -24.26 -5.85
CA CYS A 338 5.88 -23.82 -4.54
C CYS A 338 6.18 -24.77 -3.37
N HIS A 339 6.58 -26.01 -3.66
CA HIS A 339 6.95 -27.04 -2.68
C HIS A 339 8.39 -26.91 -2.14
N ASN A 340 9.22 -26.04 -2.73
CA ASN A 340 10.57 -25.80 -2.25
C ASN A 340 10.57 -25.14 -0.85
N ASN A 341 11.49 -25.57 0.03
CA ASN A 341 11.63 -24.98 1.36
C ASN A 341 12.67 -23.85 1.33
N LEU A 342 12.19 -22.61 1.29
CA LEU A 342 13.00 -21.39 1.23
C LEU A 342 12.74 -20.49 2.44
N PRO A 343 13.72 -19.67 2.88
CA PRO A 343 13.43 -18.50 3.71
C PRO A 343 12.50 -17.53 2.97
N PHE A 344 11.92 -16.56 3.66
CA PHE A 344 10.86 -15.73 3.07
C PHE A 344 10.72 -14.36 3.74
N PHE A 345 10.14 -13.41 3.02
CA PHE A 345 9.86 -12.07 3.55
C PHE A 345 8.37 -11.90 3.84
N CYS A 346 8.05 -11.38 5.02
CA CYS A 346 6.73 -10.84 5.33
C CYS A 346 6.75 -9.32 5.20
N SER A 347 5.64 -8.73 4.73
CA SER A 347 5.43 -7.27 4.70
C SER A 347 4.16 -6.86 5.44
N ALA A 348 4.22 -5.71 6.10
CA ALA A 348 3.04 -5.06 6.68
C ALA A 348 3.13 -3.54 6.51
N ILE A 349 1.96 -2.92 6.38
CA ILE A 349 1.80 -1.47 6.37
C ILE A 349 1.83 -1.01 7.84
N VAL A 350 2.80 -0.17 8.20
CA VAL A 350 2.93 0.37 9.55
C VAL A 350 2.36 1.78 9.59
N ARG A 351 1.38 1.98 10.47
CA ARG A 351 0.82 3.31 10.79
C ARG A 351 1.86 4.18 11.49
N SER A 352 1.77 5.50 11.34
CA SER A 352 2.70 6.41 12.01
C SER A 352 2.39 6.50 13.51
N ILE A 353 3.18 5.78 14.33
CA ILE A 353 3.05 5.79 15.79
C ILE A 353 4.00 6.84 16.37
N ILE A 354 3.49 7.72 17.25
CA ILE A 354 4.28 8.69 18.02
C ILE A 354 4.27 8.31 19.51
N LEU A 355 5.42 8.46 20.17
CA LEU A 355 5.54 8.41 21.62
C LEU A 355 5.41 9.82 22.20
N LEU A 356 4.68 9.95 23.29
CA LEU A 356 4.47 11.19 24.01
C LEU A 356 4.95 11.05 25.46
N SER A 357 5.89 11.91 25.85
CA SER A 357 6.49 11.91 27.20
C SER A 357 5.62 12.53 28.31
N GLU A 358 4.36 12.85 28.01
CA GLU A 358 3.39 13.24 29.03
C GLU A 358 2.97 12.02 29.85
N HIS A 359 2.98 12.14 31.17
CA HIS A 359 2.62 11.05 32.07
C HIS A 359 1.13 11.13 32.42
N LYS A 360 0.32 10.18 31.92
CA LYS A 360 -1.14 10.16 32.03
C LYS A 360 -1.67 8.79 32.47
N SER A 361 -2.85 8.76 33.11
CA SER A 361 -3.57 7.49 33.26
C SER A 361 -4.09 7.04 31.90
N TRP A 362 -4.44 5.77 31.77
CA TRP A 362 -4.81 5.22 30.47
C TRP A 362 -6.01 5.94 29.83
N GLU A 363 -7.02 6.31 30.63
CA GLU A 363 -8.18 7.09 30.19
C GLU A 363 -7.80 8.52 29.76
N GLU A 364 -6.91 9.19 30.49
CA GLU A 364 -6.40 10.52 30.13
C GLU A 364 -5.54 10.47 28.85
N ALA A 365 -4.77 9.40 28.66
CA ALA A 365 -3.98 9.15 27.45
C ALA A 365 -4.89 8.90 26.23
N LEU A 366 -5.98 8.15 26.42
CA LEU A 366 -7.00 7.91 25.39
C LEU A 366 -7.63 9.22 24.91
N ASP A 367 -8.14 10.03 25.83
CA ASP A 367 -8.78 11.30 25.51
C ASP A 367 -7.78 12.29 24.85
N TYR A 368 -6.54 12.33 25.34
CA TYR A 368 -5.50 13.16 24.74
C TYR A 368 -5.13 12.69 23.32
N CYS A 369 -4.99 11.38 23.11
CA CYS A 369 -4.74 10.85 21.77
C CYS A 369 -5.91 11.17 20.84
N ARG A 370 -7.18 11.09 21.26
CA ARG A 370 -8.34 11.37 20.38
C ARG A 370 -8.53 12.85 20.06
N ASP A 371 -8.20 13.74 21.00
CA ASP A 371 -8.23 15.19 20.77
C ASP A 371 -7.13 15.62 19.79
N LYS A 372 -5.86 15.29 20.09
CA LYS A 372 -4.68 15.77 19.36
C LYS A 372 -4.26 14.90 18.17
N TYR A 373 -4.49 13.59 18.25
CA TYR A 373 -4.01 12.56 17.34
C TYR A 373 -5.17 11.65 16.88
N ALA A 374 -4.93 10.52 16.22
CA ALA A 374 -6.03 9.66 15.77
C ALA A 374 -6.66 8.89 16.94
N ASP A 375 -5.87 8.07 17.64
CA ASP A 375 -6.26 7.37 18.88
C ASP A 375 -5.01 6.81 19.59
N LEU A 376 -5.17 6.20 20.77
CA LEU A 376 -4.15 5.37 21.42
C LEU A 376 -3.71 4.24 20.47
N ALA A 377 -2.40 4.10 20.29
CA ALA A 377 -1.83 3.20 19.30
C ALA A 377 -2.06 1.72 19.66
N SER A 378 -2.52 0.96 18.67
CA SER A 378 -2.50 -0.50 18.71
C SER A 378 -1.18 -1.05 18.17
N LEU A 379 -0.82 -2.24 18.64
CA LEU A 379 0.35 -2.99 18.15
C LEU A 379 -0.17 -4.24 17.44
N GLY A 380 -0.95 -4.02 16.38
CA GLY A 380 -1.76 -5.05 15.72
C GLY A 380 -0.94 -6.03 14.87
N SER A 381 0.35 -5.81 14.68
CA SER A 381 1.24 -6.64 13.88
C SER A 381 2.67 -6.67 14.44
N GLU A 382 3.43 -7.72 14.11
CA GLU A 382 4.84 -7.85 14.50
C GLU A 382 5.72 -6.71 13.95
N ALA A 383 5.31 -6.10 12.83
CA ALA A 383 5.97 -4.93 12.25
C ALA A 383 5.80 -3.67 13.12
N GLU A 384 4.58 -3.36 13.54
CA GLU A 384 4.29 -2.25 14.45
C GLU A 384 5.01 -2.46 15.79
N GLN A 385 5.00 -3.69 16.31
CA GLN A 385 5.76 -4.07 17.51
C GLN A 385 7.25 -3.74 17.37
N LYS A 386 7.91 -4.18 16.28
CA LYS A 386 9.34 -3.94 16.05
C LYS A 386 9.68 -2.46 15.86
N VAL A 387 8.81 -1.68 15.23
CA VAL A 387 9.00 -0.23 15.07
C VAL A 387 8.88 0.49 16.41
N VAL A 388 7.91 0.11 17.25
CA VAL A 388 7.71 0.74 18.56
C VAL A 388 8.79 0.34 19.56
N VAL A 389 9.21 -0.92 19.62
CA VAL A 389 10.31 -1.36 20.51
C VAL A 389 11.57 -0.52 20.27
N ARG A 390 11.96 -0.29 19.00
CA ARG A 390 13.10 0.59 18.68
C ARG A 390 12.88 2.06 19.05
N LYS A 391 11.63 2.54 19.01
CA LYS A 391 11.29 3.92 19.36
C LYS A 391 11.32 4.18 20.87
N ILE A 392 11.19 3.14 21.69
CA ILE A 392 11.15 3.27 23.15
C ILE A 392 12.47 2.90 23.85
N GLU A 393 13.53 2.54 23.12
CA GLU A 393 14.83 2.15 23.69
C GLU A 393 15.45 3.24 24.62
N ASP A 394 15.23 4.52 24.33
CA ASP A 394 15.77 5.66 25.08
C ASP A 394 14.80 6.26 26.14
N VAL A 395 13.74 5.54 26.50
CA VAL A 395 12.63 6.07 27.34
C VAL A 395 12.93 5.94 28.83
N GLN A 396 12.55 6.97 29.60
CA GLN A 396 12.73 6.99 31.06
C GLN A 396 11.69 6.15 31.82
N SER A 397 10.48 6.02 31.27
CA SER A 397 9.43 5.17 31.84
C SER A 397 9.74 3.69 31.62
N VAL A 398 9.42 2.84 32.60
CA VAL A 398 9.57 1.37 32.50
C VAL A 398 8.51 0.76 31.57
N TYR A 399 7.37 1.44 31.43
CA TYR A 399 6.22 1.02 30.65
C TYR A 399 5.65 2.20 29.85
N VAL A 400 5.11 1.92 28.67
CA VAL A 400 4.36 2.91 27.88
C VAL A 400 2.94 2.42 27.59
N TRP A 401 1.95 3.29 27.68
CA TRP A 401 0.57 2.92 27.38
C TRP A 401 0.36 2.61 25.89
N THR A 402 -0.50 1.62 25.67
CA THR A 402 -1.00 1.22 24.35
C THR A 402 -2.54 1.24 24.38
N GLY A 403 -3.19 1.18 23.23
CA GLY A 403 -4.65 1.10 23.12
C GLY A 403 -5.28 -0.23 23.58
N LEU A 404 -4.54 -1.10 24.25
CA LEU A 404 -5.00 -2.42 24.68
C LEU A 404 -5.83 -2.31 25.97
N ARG A 405 -7.07 -2.80 25.95
CA ARG A 405 -7.99 -2.73 27.08
C ARG A 405 -8.64 -4.08 27.37
N PHE A 406 -8.79 -4.41 28.65
CA PHE A 406 -9.67 -5.47 29.13
C PHE A 406 -11.04 -4.89 29.52
N LEU A 407 -12.11 -5.42 28.93
CA LEU A 407 -13.49 -5.10 29.30
C LEU A 407 -14.38 -6.32 29.02
N ALA A 408 -15.44 -6.51 29.81
CA ALA A 408 -16.44 -7.56 29.62
C ALA A 408 -15.88 -9.00 29.47
N GLY A 409 -14.70 -9.28 30.03
CA GLY A 409 -14.07 -10.61 29.99
C GLY A 409 -13.12 -10.85 28.81
N SER A 410 -12.84 -9.84 27.98
CA SER A 410 -11.92 -9.96 26.84
C SER A 410 -10.97 -8.76 26.72
N TRP A 411 -9.81 -9.01 26.12
CA TRP A 411 -8.92 -7.96 25.64
C TRP A 411 -9.31 -7.52 24.22
N PHE A 412 -9.06 -6.25 23.88
CA PHE A 412 -9.21 -5.69 22.54
C PHE A 412 -8.42 -4.39 22.39
N TRP A 413 -8.18 -3.96 21.15
CA TRP A 413 -7.59 -2.67 20.83
C TRP A 413 -8.69 -1.61 20.65
N VAL A 414 -8.60 -0.47 21.33
CA VAL A 414 -9.61 0.62 21.25
C VAL A 414 -9.75 1.26 19.88
N TYR A 415 -8.70 1.20 19.04
CA TYR A 415 -8.73 1.67 17.65
C TYR A 415 -9.49 0.72 16.70
N GLY A 416 -9.81 -0.51 17.15
CA GLY A 416 -10.58 -1.49 16.39
C GLY A 416 -9.76 -2.63 15.75
N ASP A 417 -8.44 -2.67 15.97
CA ASP A 417 -7.62 -3.80 15.53
C ASP A 417 -8.02 -5.11 16.24
N GLY A 418 -7.97 -6.22 15.49
CA GLY A 418 -8.14 -7.55 16.05
C GLY A 418 -6.88 -8.06 16.75
N LEU A 419 -7.04 -8.85 17.81
CA LEU A 419 -5.94 -9.58 18.48
C LEU A 419 -5.56 -10.85 17.69
N ARG A 420 -5.17 -10.70 16.42
CA ARG A 420 -4.60 -11.79 15.61
C ARG A 420 -3.11 -11.99 15.88
N TYR A 421 -2.40 -10.89 16.19
CA TYR A 421 -1.03 -10.90 16.68
C TYR A 421 -1.04 -10.69 18.20
N GLU A 422 -0.20 -11.45 18.91
CA GLU A 422 -0.07 -11.39 20.37
C GLU A 422 1.41 -11.41 20.78
N ASN A 423 1.80 -10.56 21.75
CA ASN A 423 3.17 -10.51 22.28
C ASN A 423 3.18 -10.28 23.81
N TRP A 424 2.40 -11.07 24.53
CA TRP A 424 2.28 -11.00 26.00
C TRP A 424 3.54 -11.46 26.73
N LEU A 425 3.87 -10.81 27.85
CA LEU A 425 4.88 -11.33 28.78
C LEU A 425 4.41 -12.69 29.35
N GLY A 426 5.29 -13.69 29.33
CA GLY A 426 4.95 -15.07 29.71
C GLY A 426 4.22 -15.87 28.62
N ASP A 427 4.13 -15.34 27.39
CA ASP A 427 3.64 -16.01 26.18
C ASP A 427 2.19 -16.53 26.28
N LYS A 428 1.38 -15.90 27.15
CA LYS A 428 -0.05 -16.21 27.35
C LYS A 428 -0.85 -14.97 27.69
N GLN A 429 -1.98 -14.78 27.03
CA GLN A 429 -2.95 -13.72 27.36
C GLN A 429 -3.46 -13.83 28.81
N PRO A 430 -3.37 -12.76 29.63
CA PRO A 430 -3.98 -12.71 30.95
C PRO A 430 -5.50 -12.88 30.86
N GLN A 431 -6.07 -13.92 31.46
CA GLN A 431 -7.51 -14.20 31.40
C GLN A 431 -8.34 -13.30 32.32
N CYS A 432 -7.82 -13.05 33.53
CA CYS A 432 -8.38 -12.14 34.51
C CYS A 432 -7.21 -11.31 35.08
N PRO A 433 -6.92 -10.12 34.54
CA PRO A 433 -6.08 -9.16 35.25
C PRO A 433 -6.79 -8.74 36.56
N ASP A 434 -6.01 -8.26 37.54
CA ASP A 434 -6.53 -7.87 38.87
C ASP A 434 -7.53 -6.71 38.76
N VAL A 435 -8.31 -6.40 39.80
CA VAL A 435 -9.43 -5.45 39.75
C VAL A 435 -9.01 -4.03 39.31
N THR A 436 -7.75 -3.64 39.56
CA THR A 436 -7.15 -2.40 39.04
C THR A 436 -6.47 -2.58 37.68
N GLY A 437 -6.03 -3.81 37.38
CA GLY A 437 -5.43 -4.21 36.12
C GLY A 437 -6.47 -4.34 35.02
N GLY A 438 -6.44 -3.42 34.06
CA GLY A 438 -7.34 -3.48 32.90
C GLY A 438 -6.76 -2.88 31.63
N CYS A 439 -5.55 -2.33 31.72
CA CYS A 439 -4.93 -1.55 30.66
C CYS A 439 -3.62 -2.22 30.25
N GLY A 440 -3.41 -2.41 28.95
CA GLY A 440 -2.20 -3.03 28.42
C GLY A 440 -1.12 -1.99 28.17
N ALA A 441 0.02 -2.15 28.84
CA ALA A 441 1.22 -1.37 28.57
C ALA A 441 2.27 -2.24 27.88
N LEU A 442 3.13 -1.59 27.09
CA LEU A 442 4.33 -2.20 26.54
C LEU A 442 5.49 -1.97 27.53
N SER A 443 6.11 -3.06 27.97
CA SER A 443 7.31 -3.07 28.80
C SER A 443 8.52 -2.63 27.97
N VAL A 444 9.16 -1.52 28.35
CA VAL A 444 10.35 -0.99 27.64
C VAL A 444 11.52 -1.98 27.75
N VAL A 445 11.64 -2.68 28.87
CA VAL A 445 12.73 -3.63 29.15
C VAL A 445 12.60 -4.93 28.35
N THR A 446 11.38 -5.48 28.22
CA THR A 446 11.18 -6.80 27.60
C THR A 446 10.64 -6.72 26.17
N GLY A 447 10.12 -5.55 25.77
CA GLY A 447 9.41 -5.38 24.50
C GLY A 447 8.13 -6.22 24.40
N LYS A 448 7.52 -6.60 25.54
CA LYS A 448 6.28 -7.41 25.62
C LYS A 448 5.14 -6.68 26.32
N TRP A 449 3.91 -7.12 26.06
CA TRP A 449 2.69 -6.52 26.63
C TRP A 449 2.40 -7.08 28.03
N GLU A 450 2.02 -6.19 28.94
CA GLU A 450 1.67 -6.52 30.32
C GLU A 450 0.39 -5.80 30.73
N ALA A 451 -0.44 -6.47 31.55
CA ALA A 451 -1.58 -5.84 32.20
C ALA A 451 -1.09 -4.96 33.36
N ARG A 452 -1.45 -3.68 33.33
CA ARG A 452 -1.07 -2.65 34.30
C ARG A 452 -2.30 -1.99 34.90
N SER A 453 -2.11 -1.32 36.04
CA SER A 453 -3.17 -0.57 36.70
C SER A 453 -3.48 0.69 35.89
N CYS A 454 -4.72 0.87 35.45
CA CYS A 454 -5.10 1.99 34.55
C CYS A 454 -4.80 3.37 35.14
N GLU A 455 -4.77 3.47 36.47
CA GLU A 455 -4.40 4.67 37.25
C GLU A 455 -2.91 5.04 37.19
N GLU A 456 -2.02 4.15 36.69
CA GLU A 456 -0.59 4.44 36.54
C GLU A 456 -0.37 5.60 35.54
N LYS A 457 0.41 6.60 35.95
CA LYS A 457 0.75 7.75 35.10
C LYS A 457 2.00 7.42 34.27
N LEU A 458 1.78 6.97 33.03
CA LEU A 458 2.85 6.54 32.11
C LEU A 458 2.90 7.43 30.86
N GLU A 459 4.05 7.43 30.19
CA GLU A 459 4.17 7.88 28.79
C GLU A 459 3.32 6.99 27.88
N PHE A 460 2.92 7.49 26.71
CA PHE A 460 1.91 6.80 25.89
C PHE A 460 2.13 6.96 24.38
N LEU A 461 1.60 5.98 23.63
CA LEU A 461 1.73 5.89 22.18
C LEU A 461 0.41 6.28 21.50
N CYS A 462 0.43 7.23 20.57
CA CYS A 462 -0.74 7.53 19.71
C CYS A 462 -0.44 7.21 18.24
N PHE A 463 -1.47 6.94 17.44
CA PHE A 463 -1.39 7.05 15.98
C PHE A 463 -1.50 8.50 15.54
N GLN A 464 -0.62 8.97 14.66
CA GLN A 464 -0.77 10.28 14.01
C GLN A 464 -2.01 10.30 13.09
N LYS A 465 -2.61 11.49 12.92
CA LYS A 465 -3.71 11.74 11.98
C LYS A 465 -3.19 11.79 10.54
#